data_AF-A0A0A0DS28-F1
#
_entry.id   AF-A0A0A0DS28-F1
#
_cell.length_a   1.000
_cell.length_b   1.000
_cell.length_c   1.000
_cell.angle_alpha   90.00
_cell.angle_beta   90.00
_cell.angle_gamma   90.00
#
_symmetry.space_group_name_H-M   'P 1'
#
loop_
_entity.id
_entity.type
_entity.pdbx_description
1 polymer ?
#
loop_
_entity_poly.entity_id
_entity_poly.type
_entity_poly.pdbx_seq_one_letter_code
_entity_poly.pdbx_strand_id
1 'polypeptide(L)' 'MSTPQWHSLSQFIAMDGYGRYIWGAYGVTLLCMVVEPLMAAHRRRQAWQSAQEVDATEQEEY' A
#
# COMPACT_ATOMS: atom_id res chain seq x y z
N MET A 1 0.27 -16.17 -41.54
CA MET A 1 0.25 -16.50 -40.11
C MET A 1 0.48 -15.21 -39.34
N SER A 2 -0.59 -14.59 -38.84
CA SER A 2 -0.52 -13.31 -38.13
C SER A 2 -0.12 -13.57 -36.69
N THR A 3 1.02 -13.00 -36.28
CA THR A 3 1.53 -13.10 -34.91
C THR A 3 0.54 -12.45 -33.94
N PRO A 4 0.20 -13.12 -32.84
CA PRO A 4 -0.76 -12.61 -31.88
C PRO A 4 -0.10 -11.43 -31.12
N GLN A 5 -0.58 -10.20 -31.39
CA GLN A 5 -0.01 -8.90 -30.98
C GLN A 5 -0.16 -8.55 -29.48
N TRP A 6 -0.19 -9.53 -28.58
CA TRP A 6 -0.52 -9.34 -27.15
C TRP A 6 0.55 -8.63 -26.31
N HIS A 7 1.43 -7.83 -26.91
CA HIS A 7 2.36 -6.98 -26.18
C HIS A 7 1.75 -5.60 -25.82
N SER A 8 0.41 -5.50 -25.83
CA SER A 8 -0.32 -4.24 -25.76
C SER A 8 -0.35 -3.57 -24.38
N LEU A 9 0.04 -4.23 -23.28
CA LEU A 9 0.13 -3.58 -21.96
C LEU A 9 1.10 -2.38 -21.97
N SER A 10 2.24 -2.55 -22.64
CA SER A 10 3.22 -1.46 -22.83
C SER A 10 2.64 -0.35 -23.72
N GLN A 11 1.87 -0.71 -24.76
CA GLN A 11 1.15 0.25 -25.61
C GLN A 11 -0.01 0.96 -24.92
N PHE A 12 -0.68 0.35 -23.94
CA PHE A 12 -1.74 0.98 -23.12
C PHE A 12 -1.14 1.98 -22.12
N ILE A 13 0.00 1.66 -21.52
CA ILE A 13 0.75 2.57 -20.64
C ILE A 13 1.35 3.72 -21.46
N ALA A 14 1.83 3.42 -22.67
CA ALA A 14 2.40 4.38 -23.61
C ALA A 14 1.36 4.97 -24.60
N MET A 15 0.05 4.77 -24.38
CA MET A 15 -1.01 5.20 -25.30
C MET A 15 -1.10 6.73 -25.26
N ASP A 16 -0.36 7.38 -26.16
CA ASP A 16 -0.44 8.79 -26.50
C ASP A 16 -0.34 9.76 -25.30
N GLY A 17 0.34 9.34 -24.23
CA GLY A 17 0.59 10.16 -23.03
C GLY A 17 -0.48 10.09 -21.92
N TYR A 18 -1.64 9.49 -22.17
CA TYR A 18 -2.78 9.48 -21.22
C TYR A 18 -2.75 8.34 -20.19
N GLY A 19 -2.07 7.22 -20.48
CA GLY A 19 -1.99 6.07 -19.56
C GLY A 19 -1.44 6.43 -18.17
N ARG A 20 -0.49 7.38 -18.12
CA ARG A 20 0.10 7.87 -16.85
C ARG A 20 -0.90 8.63 -15.98
N TYR A 21 -1.91 9.29 -16.55
CA TYR A 21 -2.94 9.99 -15.78
C TYR A 21 -3.88 9.02 -15.06
N ILE A 22 -4.26 7.94 -15.74
CA ILE A 22 -5.15 6.92 -15.17
C ILE A 22 -4.43 6.22 -14.02
N TRP A 23 -3.21 5.75 -14.26
CA TRP A 23 -2.39 5.14 -13.21
C TRP A 23 -2.07 6.11 -12.08
N GLY A 24 -1.85 7.39 -12.38
CA GLY A 24 -1.71 8.43 -11.38
C GLY A 24 -2.97 8.60 -10.52
N ALA A 25 -4.16 8.66 -11.14
CA ALA A 25 -5.43 8.76 -10.42
C ALA A 25 -5.70 7.52 -9.56
N TYR A 26 -5.50 6.31 -10.08
CA TYR A 26 -5.59 5.07 -9.31
C TYR A 26 -4.59 5.06 -8.14
N GLY A 27 -3.35 5.52 -8.36
CA GLY A 27 -2.35 5.67 -7.32
C GLY A 27 -2.75 6.67 -6.24
N VAL A 28 -3.32 7.81 -6.61
CA VAL A 28 -3.82 8.82 -5.66
C VAL A 28 -5.02 8.29 -4.88
N THR A 29 -5.97 7.62 -5.53
CA THR A 29 -7.12 7.01 -4.85
C THR A 29 -6.67 5.92 -3.87
N LEU A 30 -5.75 5.04 -4.29
CA LEU A 30 -5.17 4.02 -3.41
C LEU A 30 -4.44 4.68 -2.23
N LEU A 31 -3.67 5.73 -2.48
CA LEU A 31 -2.96 6.48 -1.44
C LEU A 31 -3.95 7.07 -0.42
N CYS A 32 -5.01 7.73 -0.86
CA CYS A 32 -6.06 8.22 0.04
C CYS A 32 -6.68 7.11 0.87
N MET A 33 -7.01 5.97 0.25
CA MET A 33 -7.62 4.83 0.92
C MET A 33 -6.66 4.14 1.91
N VAL A 34 -5.35 4.24 1.68
CA VAL A 34 -4.31 3.60 2.50
C VAL A 34 -3.75 4.54 3.58
N VAL A 35 -3.82 5.85 3.41
CA VAL A 35 -3.36 6.84 4.40
C VAL A 35 -4.08 6.69 5.75
N GLU A 36 -5.41 6.59 5.74
CA GLU A 36 -6.19 6.42 6.96
C GLU A 36 -5.84 5.13 7.75
N PRO A 37 -5.84 3.94 7.12
CA PRO A 37 -5.44 2.71 7.82
C PRO A 37 -3.95 2.68 8.14
N LEU A 38 -3.07 3.35 7.39
CA LEU A 38 -1.65 3.49 7.74
C LEU A 38 -1.48 4.27 9.04
N MET A 39 -2.14 5.41 9.20
CA MET A 39 -2.08 6.17 10.45
C MET A 39 -2.71 5.40 11.62
N ALA A 40 -3.82 4.72 11.38
CA ALA A 40 -4.45 3.86 12.38
C ALA A 40 -3.57 2.66 12.77
N ALA A 41 -2.94 2.01 11.79
CA ALA A 41 -2.02 0.89 12.00
C ALA A 41 -0.74 1.35 12.68
N HIS A 42 -0.24 2.55 12.37
CA HIS A 42 0.92 3.13 13.04
C HIS A 42 0.64 3.39 14.51
N ARG A 43 -0.55 3.93 14.84
CA ARG A 43 -0.98 4.13 16.23
C ARG A 43 -1.21 2.79 16.95
N ARG A 44 -1.79 1.80 16.27
CA ARG A 44 -1.92 0.44 16.81
C ARG A 44 -0.55 -0.15 17.11
N ARG A 45 0.42 -0.06 16.18
CA ARG A 45 1.79 -0.54 16.40
C ARG A 45 2.44 0.05 17.65
N GLN A 46 2.24 1.33 17.92
CA GLN A 46 2.73 1.95 19.15
C GLN A 46 2.05 1.37 20.40
N ALA A 47 0.73 1.13 20.36
CA ALA A 47 0.03 0.49 21.47
C ALA A 47 0.48 -0.97 21.72
N TRP A 48 0.85 -1.71 20.66
CA TRP A 48 1.42 -3.05 20.80
C TRP A 48 2.81 -3.03 21.44
N GLN A 49 3.61 -1.99 21.19
CA GLN A 49 4.91 -1.83 21.84
C GLN A 49 4.74 -1.55 23.35
N SER A 50 3.77 -0.73 23.73
CA SER A 50 3.46 -0.47 25.15
C SER A 50 2.94 -1.71 25.87
N ALA A 51 2.12 -2.53 25.19
CA ALA A 51 1.61 -3.78 25.76
C ALA A 51 2.75 -4.82 25.99
N GLN A 52 3.78 -4.82 25.15
CA GLN A 52 4.95 -5.69 25.32
C GLN A 52 5.80 -5.31 26.52
N GLU A 53 5.93 -4.01 26.80
CA GLU A 53 6.68 -3.51 27.96
C GLU A 53 5.98 -3.89 29.27
N VAL A 54 4.64 -3.82 29.31
CA VAL A 54 3.84 -4.19 30.49
C VAL A 54 3.91 -5.70 30.76
N ASP A 55 3.82 -6.54 29.72
CA ASP A 55 3.92 -8.00 29.86
C ASP A 55 5.33 -8.45 30.32
N ALA A 56 6.38 -7.78 29.83
CA ALA A 56 7.75 -8.05 30.27
C ALA A 56 7.99 -7.68 31.74
N THR A 57 7.41 -6.57 32.22
CA THR A 57 7.50 -6.18 33.64
C THR A 57 6.69 -7.09 34.56
N GLU A 58 5.54 -7.63 34.14
CA GLU A 58 4.78 -8.60 34.95
C GLU A 58 5.47 -9.98 35.03
N GLN A 59 6.27 -10.36 34.03
CA GLN A 59 7.02 -11.62 34.06
C GLN A 59 8.29 -11.57 34.92
N GLU A 60 8.89 -10.40 35.16
CA GLU A 60 10.05 -10.27 36.07
C GLU A 60 9.65 -10.22 37.56
N GLU A 61 8.38 -9.94 37.88
CA GLU A 61 7.89 -9.82 39.26
C GLU A 61 7.40 -11.17 39.87
N TYR A 62 7.43 -12.28 39.11
CA TYR A 62 7.08 -13.64 39.56
C TYR A 62 8.28 -14.60 39.58
#